data_AF-A0A1X6WQN9-F1
#
_entry.id   AF-A0A1X6WQN9-F1
#
_cell.length_a   1.000
_cell.length_b   1.000
_cell.length_c   1.000
_cell.angle_alpha   90.00
_cell.angle_beta   90.00
_cell.angle_gamma   90.00
#
_symmetry.space_group_name_H-M   'P 1'
#
loop_
_entity.id
_entity.type
_entity.pdbx_description
1 polymer ?
#
loop_
_entity_poly.entity_id
_entity_poly.type
_entity_poly.pdbx_seq_one_letter_code
_entity_poly.pdbx_strand_id
1 'polypeptide(L)' 'MSFKRFFQLFIFYIISILIPLFIIKQFAIHSFWLSATLIIVLGYIILTLPLTILTMKKSKKS' A
#
# COMPACT_ATOMS: atom_id res chain seq x y z
N MET A 1 15.45 13.84 6.78
CA MET A 1 14.87 12.48 6.82
C MET A 1 15.97 11.50 6.46
N SER A 2 16.22 10.45 7.26
CA SER A 2 17.19 9.41 6.87
C SER A 2 16.72 8.74 5.57
N PHE A 3 17.60 8.61 4.57
CA PHE A 3 17.34 7.96 3.28
C PHE A 3 16.63 6.60 3.43
N LYS A 4 16.96 5.86 4.50
CA LYS A 4 16.33 4.58 4.85
C LYS A 4 14.80 4.64 4.97
N ARG A 5 14.25 5.72 5.56
CA ARG A 5 12.79 5.89 5.72
C ARG A 5 12.10 6.20 4.40
N PHE A 6 12.74 7.01 3.55
CA PHE A 6 12.21 7.33 2.23
C PHE A 6 12.17 6.09 1.35
N PHE A 7 13.25 5.31 1.34
CA PHE A 7 13.34 4.06 0.57
C PHE A 7 12.31 3.02 1.05
N GLN A 8 12.07 2.93 2.36
CA GLN A 8 11.02 2.07 2.91
C GLN A 8 9.63 2.46 2.38
N LEU A 9 9.25 3.74 2.47
CA LEU A 9 7.98 4.24 1.93
C LEU A 9 7.84 4.01 0.42
N PHE A 10 8.95 4.17 -0.32
CA PHE A 10 9.00 3.93 -1.76
C PHE A 10 8.71 2.45 -2.12
N ILE A 11 9.28 1.51 -1.37
CA ILE A 11 8.99 0.07 -1.54
C ILE A 11 7.50 -0.21 -1.26
N PHE A 12 6.94 0.32 -0.17
CA PHE A 12 5.52 0.15 0.14
C PHE A 12 4.60 0.73 -0.93
N TYR A 13 4.96 1.87 -1.52
CA TYR A 13 4.24 2.48 -2.63
C TYR A 13 4.25 1.59 -3.88
N ILE A 14 5.41 1.03 -4.25
CA ILE A 14 5.51 0.09 -5.38
C ILE A 14 4.64 -1.14 -5.13
N ILE A 15 4.73 -1.73 -3.94
CA ILE A 15 3.95 -2.91 -3.55
C ILE A 15 2.44 -2.60 -3.56
N SER A 16 2.06 -1.39 -3.12
CA SER A 16 0.67 -0.91 -3.12
C SER A 16 0.02 -0.89 -4.50
N ILE A 17 0.81 -0.79 -5.56
CA ILE A 17 0.31 -0.78 -6.95
C ILE A 17 0.46 -2.16 -7.58
N LEU A 18 1.56 -2.86 -7.31
CA LEU A 18 1.82 -4.19 -7.86
C LEU A 18 0.84 -5.25 -7.34
N ILE A 19 0.52 -5.25 -6.04
CA ILE A 19 -0.37 -6.27 -5.45
C ILE A 19 -1.77 -6.22 -6.07
N PRO A 20 -2.45 -5.06 -6.14
CA PRO A 20 -3.78 -4.99 -6.74
C PRO A 20 -3.78 -5.36 -8.22
N LEU A 21 -2.78 -4.91 -8.99
CA LEU A 21 -2.64 -5.26 -10.40
C LEU A 21 -2.46 -6.77 -10.61
N PHE A 22 -1.65 -7.41 -9.77
CA PHE A 22 -1.45 -8.85 -9.81
C PHE A 22 -2.75 -9.61 -9.52
N ILE A 23 -3.51 -9.18 -8.50
CA ILE A 23 -4.80 -9.77 -8.13
C ILE A 23 -5.82 -9.61 -9.27
N ILE A 24 -5.96 -8.42 -9.85
CA ILE A 24 -6.89 -8.17 -10.96
C ILE A 24 -6.58 -9.04 -12.16
N LYS A 25 -5.29 -9.21 -12.48
CA LYS A 25 -4.85 -10.08 -13.57
C LYS A 25 -5.11 -11.56 -13.25
N GLN A 26 -4.88 -12.00 -12.02
CA GLN A 26 -5.07 -13.40 -11.62
C GLN A 26 -6.55 -13.82 -11.58
N PHE A 27 -7.45 -12.89 -11.22
CA PHE A 27 -8.89 -13.13 -11.16
C PHE A 27 -9.63 -12.80 -12.48
N ALA A 28 -8.90 -12.42 -13.55
CA ALA A 28 -9.47 -12.05 -14.85
C ALA A 28 -10.64 -11.05 -14.74
N ILE A 29 -10.47 -10.03 -13.89
CA ILE A 29 -11.55 -9.08 -13.61
C ILE A 29 -11.66 -8.09 -14.78
N HIS A 30 -12.64 -8.30 -15.64
CA HIS A 30 -12.92 -7.43 -16.79
C HIS A 30 -13.76 -6.19 -16.44
N SER A 31 -14.39 -6.17 -15.25
CA SER A 31 -15.19 -5.03 -14.81
C SER A 31 -14.30 -3.87 -14.36
N PHE A 32 -14.37 -2.75 -15.07
CA PHE A 32 -13.61 -1.54 -14.76
C PHE A 32 -13.88 -1.04 -13.33
N TRP A 33 -15.15 -0.98 -12.93
CA TRP A 33 -15.56 -0.50 -11.62
C TRP A 33 -15.03 -1.38 -10.49
N LEU A 34 -15.10 -2.70 -10.66
CA LEU A 34 -14.63 -3.65 -9.65
C LEU A 34 -13.12 -3.58 -9.46
N SER A 35 -12.38 -3.50 -10.58
CA SER A 35 -10.93 -3.30 -10.60
C SER A 35 -10.52 -1.97 -9.94
N ALA A 36 -11.23 -0.88 -10.25
CA ALA A 36 -10.97 0.43 -9.63
C ALA A 36 -11.18 0.40 -8.11
N THR A 37 -12.29 -0.18 -7.64
CA THR A 37 -12.53 -0.33 -6.19
C THR A 37 -11.48 -1.19 -5.50
N LEU A 38 -11.04 -2.29 -6.13
CA LEU A 38 -10.00 -3.16 -5.58
C LEU A 38 -8.66 -2.44 -5.44
N ILE A 39 -8.25 -1.68 -6.46
CA ILE A 39 -7.00 -0.90 -6.41
C ILE A 39 -7.06 0.15 -5.29
N ILE A 40 -8.18 0.86 -5.17
CA ILE A 40 -8.34 1.91 -4.15
C ILE A 40 -8.29 1.31 -2.75
N VAL A 41 -9.05 0.24 -2.49
CA VAL A 41 -9.13 -0.38 -1.15
C VAL A 41 -7.80 -1.03 -0.78
N LEU A 42 -7.24 -1.88 -1.64
CA LEU A 42 -5.97 -2.56 -1.35
C LEU A 42 -4.81 -1.56 -1.28
N GLY A 43 -4.78 -0.57 -2.16
CA GLY A 43 -3.74 0.44 -2.15
C GLY A 43 -3.76 1.28 -0.87
N TYR A 44 -4.95 1.66 -0.41
CA TYR A 44 -5.10 2.38 0.86
C TYR A 44 -4.64 1.55 2.06
N ILE A 45 -4.99 0.26 2.12
CA ILE A 45 -4.55 -0.64 3.20
C ILE A 45 -3.02 -0.78 3.21
N ILE A 46 -2.40 -0.95 2.05
CA ILE A 46 -0.94 -1.12 1.94
C ILE A 46 -0.21 0.18 2.29
N LEU A 47 -0.75 1.35 1.93
CA LEU A 47 -0.18 2.66 2.27
C LEU A 47 -0.39 3.05 3.73
N THR A 48 -1.47 2.60 4.36
CA THR A 48 -1.72 2.86 5.79
C THR A 48 -0.82 2.03 6.70
N LEU A 49 -0.39 0.82 6.30
CA LEU A 49 0.55 0.01 7.08
C LEU A 49 1.84 0.74 7.51
N PRO A 50 2.64 1.36 6.62
CA PRO A 50 3.83 2.08 7.02
C PRO A 50 3.51 3.30 7.89
N LEU A 51 2.37 3.97 7.65
CA LEU A 51 1.93 5.11 8.45
C LEU A 51 1.54 4.70 9.87
N THR A 52 0.85 3.56 10.02
CA THR A 52 0.48 2.99 11.31
C THR A 52 1.72 2.55 12.10
N ILE A 53 2.68 1.89 11.44
CA ILE A 53 3.96 1.50 12.06
C ILE A 53 4.73 2.75 12.54
N LEU A 54 4.78 3.81 11.73
CA LEU A 54 5.43 5.06 12.11
C LEU A 54 4.73 5.74 13.28
N THR A 55 3.40 5.73 13.30
CA THR A 55 2.57 6.32 14.37
C THR A 55 2.74 5.54 15.68
N MET A 56 2.66 4.21 15.64
CA MET A 56 2.89 3.34 16.81
C MET A 56 4.30 3.51 17.38
N LYS A 57 5.32 3.57 16.52
CA LYS A 57 6.71 3.78 16.96
C LYS A 57 6.94 5.16 17.57
N LYS A 58 6.17 6.17 17.15
CA LYS A 58 6.20 7.52 17.73
C LYS A 58 5.50 7.57 19.09
N SER A 59 4.40 6.85 19.26
CA SER A 59 3.66 6.72 20.53
C SER A 59 4.48 6.04 21.63
N LYS A 60 5.29 5.03 21.32
CA LYS A 60 6.10 4.30 22.31
C LYS A 60 7.36 5.05 22.80
N LYS A 61 7.63 6.25 22.26
CA LYS A 61 8.76 7.09 22.67
C LYS A 61 8.35 8.20 23.65
N SER A 62 7.08 8.23 24.08
CA SER A 62 6.61 9.09 25.16
C SER A 62 6.66 8.36 26.49
#